data_AF-A0AAV2A5T4-F1
#
_entry.id   AF-A0AAV2A5T4-F1
#
_cell.length_a   1.000
_cell.length_b   1.000
_cell.length_c   1.000
_cell.angle_alpha   90.00
_cell.angle_beta   90.00
_cell.angle_gamma   90.00
#
_symmetry.space_group_name_H-M   'P 1'
#
loop_
_entity.id
_entity.type
_entity.pdbx_description
1 polymer ?
#
loop_
_entity_poly.entity_id
_entity_poly.type
_entity_poly.pdbx_seq_one_letter_code
_entity_poly.pdbx_strand_id
1 'polypeptide(L)'
;MSSLFPASIATPISEEVQATSASTVSYDTPQNATNVENLESHDQHIDSMEPEERMDRCRMVKIALNMAQSRMRASITQAAAAGAVKTKQQKFTQSVNTVVTLNDFISLVNKVDKRTPTEHDVHYFSAYFLFYSNKIFKKGTVGEIIKNIQEKLLNCHCDDLTEQQIDEFIKLSENVEGETQLHKNAKKIKAINHINDKQAFYQSLVIAKRDLENHHVQFSFQDPGLVSIDNELHIAPNKLVQISETDRKQILDATKKVNKCAMSNTVYWRNIEKILNNNRLKMQYQRRKAISQLKQAFNANNLNTIKIGNEQIFKNMTPSELDRLANVMIISGKNYDTRILKIVNRFAKMRHCKTPRDYCNYFEFIVKYVNELKRQKDAEYEKALNDAKVSKDFDTHRFARDYGIKGKRAVHFTNEVLHYFDTNPEECFNALEKLYTDLESAVLPLNANATPNFASDASAVCHYFKHSDFGSTLLTAEEYFNIAAELVSEPLNQRLAQLNQQGDKTMITFTNPINGAKGVVFETLADGAQSLATVFYDEKVLNQPD
;
A
#
# COMPACT_ATOMS: atom_id res chain seq x y z
N MET A 1 31.39 -62.19 26.53
CA MET A 1 31.26 -61.14 27.56
C MET A 1 30.94 -59.84 26.82
N SER A 2 29.69 -59.67 26.35
CA SER A 2 28.55 -59.07 27.08
C SER A 2 28.74 -57.54 27.20
N SER A 3 28.19 -56.77 26.26
CA SER A 3 26.89 -56.02 26.35
C SER A 3 26.92 -54.92 27.43
N LEU A 4 26.67 -53.65 27.11
CA LEU A 4 25.31 -53.11 27.00
C LEU A 4 25.34 -51.68 26.41
N PHE A 5 24.54 -51.45 25.37
CA PHE A 5 23.86 -50.17 25.17
C PHE A 5 22.78 -50.01 26.27
N PRO A 6 22.26 -48.78 26.46
CA PRO A 6 20.82 -48.66 26.29
C PRO A 6 20.46 -47.71 25.14
N ALA A 7 19.37 -48.09 24.50
CA ALA A 7 18.80 -47.51 23.29
C ALA A 7 17.98 -46.24 23.56
N SER A 8 17.80 -45.49 22.47
CA SER A 8 16.62 -44.72 22.04
C SER A 8 15.55 -44.33 23.06
N ILE A 9 15.26 -43.03 23.14
CA ILE A 9 13.89 -42.54 22.88
C ILE A 9 14.00 -41.33 21.93
N ALA A 10 14.28 -41.60 20.66
CA ALA A 10 13.94 -40.67 19.58
C ALA A 10 12.62 -41.16 18.97
N THR A 11 11.50 -40.84 19.62
CA THR A 11 10.19 -41.00 19.00
C THR A 11 10.00 -39.86 18.00
N PRO A 12 9.66 -40.13 16.73
CA PRO A 12 9.28 -39.09 15.79
C PRO A 12 7.90 -38.58 16.18
N ILE A 13 7.81 -37.39 16.76
CA ILE A 13 6.59 -36.57 16.64
C ILE A 13 6.68 -35.89 15.27
N SER A 14 6.51 -36.70 14.23
CA SER A 14 6.09 -36.26 12.91
C SER A 14 4.62 -36.62 12.84
N GLU A 15 3.79 -35.72 12.31
CA GLU A 15 2.35 -35.89 12.07
C GLU A 15 1.40 -35.49 13.21
N GLU A 16 1.55 -34.29 13.80
CA GLU A 16 0.36 -33.56 14.32
C GLU A 16 0.57 -32.06 14.59
N VAL A 17 1.25 -31.31 13.71
CA VAL A 17 1.23 -29.82 13.78
C VAL A 17 1.32 -29.23 12.38
N GLN A 18 0.28 -29.40 11.56
CA GLN A 18 0.16 -28.68 10.28
C GLN A 18 -1.00 -27.68 10.22
N ALA A 19 -1.76 -27.48 11.31
CA ALA A 19 -2.86 -26.50 11.33
C ALA A 19 -3.03 -25.66 12.62
N THR A 20 -2.22 -25.84 13.67
CA THR A 20 -2.49 -25.23 15.00
C THR A 20 -1.36 -24.37 15.59
N SER A 21 -0.34 -23.99 14.81
CA SER A 21 0.87 -23.34 15.37
C SER A 21 0.80 -21.83 15.60
N ALA A 22 -0.33 -21.16 15.35
CA ALA A 22 -0.50 -19.75 15.76
C ALA A 22 -1.05 -19.62 17.19
N SER A 23 -1.94 -20.52 17.61
CA SER A 23 -2.59 -20.48 18.93
C SER A 23 -1.74 -21.07 20.07
N THR A 24 -0.85 -22.01 19.77
CA THR A 24 0.11 -22.55 20.77
C THR A 24 1.21 -21.56 21.12
N VAL A 25 1.60 -20.68 20.19
CA VAL A 25 2.64 -19.67 20.41
C VAL A 25 2.15 -18.55 21.33
N SER A 26 0.87 -18.15 21.26
CA SER A 26 0.32 -17.16 22.17
C SER A 26 0.11 -17.66 23.62
N TYR A 27 0.06 -18.97 23.85
CA TYR A 27 -0.08 -19.54 25.20
C TYR A 27 1.28 -19.79 25.89
N ASP A 28 2.29 -20.25 25.14
CA ASP A 28 3.61 -20.52 25.71
C ASP A 28 4.45 -19.25 25.92
N THR A 29 4.23 -18.19 25.15
CA THR A 29 5.05 -16.95 25.27
C THR A 29 4.77 -16.16 26.56
N PRO A 30 3.51 -15.94 26.99
CA PRO A 30 3.20 -15.26 28.25
C PRO A 30 3.60 -16.08 29.48
N GLN A 31 3.42 -17.40 29.44
CA GLN A 31 3.70 -18.30 30.56
C GLN A 31 5.21 -18.48 30.79
N ASN A 32 6.02 -18.37 29.74
CA ASN A 32 7.48 -18.35 29.85
C ASN A 32 8.02 -16.96 30.22
N ALA A 33 7.37 -15.87 29.80
CA ALA A 33 7.70 -14.52 30.25
C ALA A 33 7.45 -14.36 31.77
N THR A 34 6.35 -14.92 32.29
CA THR A 34 6.06 -14.93 33.73
C THR A 34 7.05 -15.78 34.54
N ASN A 35 7.59 -16.86 33.97
CA ASN A 35 8.65 -17.64 34.63
C ASN A 35 9.99 -16.87 34.68
N VAL A 36 10.29 -16.06 33.66
CA VAL A 36 11.47 -15.18 33.65
C VAL A 36 11.29 -14.00 34.62
N GLU A 37 10.09 -13.44 34.71
CA GLU A 37 9.74 -12.37 35.65
C GLU A 37 9.74 -12.87 37.11
N ASN A 38 9.32 -14.11 37.36
CA ASN A 38 9.40 -14.75 38.68
C ASN A 38 10.85 -14.96 39.16
N LEU A 39 11.79 -15.26 38.25
CA LEU A 39 13.22 -15.38 38.56
C LEU A 39 13.85 -14.05 39.00
N GLU A 40 13.31 -12.91 38.55
CA GLU A 40 13.76 -11.57 38.95
C GLU A 40 13.27 -11.18 40.36
N SER A 41 12.11 -11.70 40.77
CA SER A 41 11.49 -11.38 42.06
C SER A 41 12.11 -12.13 43.25
N HIS A 42 12.89 -13.18 42.99
CA HIS A 42 13.54 -14.00 44.02
C HIS A 42 15.04 -13.96 43.77
N ASP A 43 15.76 -13.21 44.60
CA ASP A 43 17.21 -12.92 44.57
C ASP A 43 18.07 -14.19 44.76
N GLN A 44 17.88 -15.19 43.91
CA GLN A 44 18.55 -16.49 43.97
C GLN A 44 19.85 -16.42 43.16
N HIS A 45 20.97 -16.62 43.86
CA HIS A 45 22.28 -16.69 43.25
C HIS A 45 22.43 -17.99 42.44
N ILE A 46 22.69 -17.84 41.14
CA ILE A 46 22.81 -18.91 40.15
C ILE A 46 24.29 -19.37 40.09
N ASP A 47 24.57 -20.67 40.23
CA ASP A 47 25.92 -21.28 40.22
C ASP A 47 26.08 -22.36 39.13
N SER A 48 27.10 -22.17 38.28
CA SER A 48 27.23 -22.69 36.90
C SER A 48 27.34 -24.20 36.68
N MET A 49 27.11 -25.04 37.69
CA MET A 49 27.23 -26.52 37.62
C MET A 49 25.88 -27.26 37.73
N GLU A 50 24.78 -26.57 38.05
CA GLU A 50 23.48 -27.20 38.31
C GLU A 50 22.75 -27.63 36.99
N PRO A 51 22.16 -28.84 36.93
CA PRO A 51 21.41 -29.33 35.75
C PRO A 51 20.21 -28.46 35.35
N GLU A 52 19.57 -27.78 36.30
CA GLU A 52 18.42 -26.91 36.06
C GLU A 52 18.82 -25.64 35.27
N GLU A 53 20.00 -25.08 35.56
CA GLU A 53 20.55 -23.92 34.86
C GLU A 53 20.89 -24.22 33.40
N ARG A 54 21.40 -25.44 33.14
CA ARG A 54 21.62 -25.92 31.77
C ARG A 54 20.31 -26.02 31.01
N MET A 55 19.22 -26.40 31.68
CA MET A 55 17.90 -26.53 31.08
C MET A 55 17.28 -25.15 30.76
N ASP A 56 17.47 -24.16 31.61
CA ASP A 56 17.01 -22.78 31.35
C ASP A 56 17.81 -22.09 30.24
N ARG A 57 19.13 -22.29 30.16
CA ARG A 57 19.93 -21.87 29.00
C ARG A 57 19.47 -22.54 27.71
N CYS A 58 19.18 -23.85 27.75
CA CYS A 58 18.61 -24.57 26.60
C CYS A 58 17.23 -24.02 26.21
N ARG A 59 16.38 -23.62 27.17
CA ARG A 59 15.08 -22.98 26.91
C ARG A 59 15.26 -21.61 26.23
N MET A 60 16.18 -20.77 26.71
CA MET A 60 16.46 -19.47 26.08
C MET A 60 16.96 -19.62 24.64
N VAL A 61 17.89 -20.55 24.40
CA VAL A 61 18.36 -20.87 23.04
C VAL A 61 17.22 -21.40 22.17
N LYS A 62 16.35 -22.26 22.71
CA LYS A 62 15.15 -22.77 22.00
C LYS A 62 14.18 -21.64 21.64
N ILE A 63 13.94 -20.69 22.55
CA ILE A 63 13.08 -19.52 22.29
C ILE A 63 13.68 -18.66 21.17
N ALA A 64 14.97 -18.32 21.26
CA ALA A 64 15.65 -17.52 20.24
C ALA A 64 15.63 -18.21 18.86
N LEU A 65 15.86 -19.52 18.82
CA LEU A 65 15.77 -20.31 17.59
C LEU A 65 14.34 -20.35 17.04
N ASN A 66 13.32 -20.49 17.89
CA ASN A 66 11.92 -20.44 17.47
C ASN A 66 11.53 -19.08 16.90
N MET A 67 12.00 -17.98 17.52
CA MET A 67 11.78 -16.62 17.03
C MET A 67 12.50 -16.39 15.69
N ALA A 68 13.75 -16.82 15.57
CA ALA A 68 14.50 -16.77 14.32
C ALA A 68 13.83 -17.60 13.21
N GLN A 69 13.34 -18.80 13.54
CA GLN A 69 12.60 -19.65 12.61
C GLN A 69 11.26 -19.02 12.20
N SER A 70 10.54 -18.39 13.12
CA SER A 70 9.29 -17.67 12.83
C SER A 70 9.55 -16.49 11.88
N ARG A 71 10.53 -15.64 12.18
CA ARG A 71 10.94 -14.52 11.31
C ARG A 71 11.44 -15.00 9.94
N MET A 72 12.20 -16.09 9.90
CA MET A 72 12.67 -16.68 8.65
C MET A 72 11.50 -17.25 7.83
N ARG A 73 10.53 -17.93 8.46
CA ARG A 73 9.31 -18.41 7.80
C ARG A 73 8.47 -17.24 7.30
N ALA A 74 8.27 -16.19 8.08
CA ALA A 74 7.59 -14.98 7.64
C ALA A 74 8.30 -14.35 6.43
N SER A 75 9.62 -14.21 6.46
CA SER A 75 10.40 -13.67 5.35
C SER A 75 10.43 -14.59 4.11
N ILE A 76 10.37 -15.91 4.28
CA ILE A 76 10.22 -16.87 3.17
C ILE A 76 8.82 -16.78 2.57
N THR A 77 7.80 -16.70 3.42
CA THR A 77 6.40 -16.56 3.02
C THR A 77 6.18 -15.26 2.24
N GLN A 78 6.64 -14.13 2.79
CA GLN A 78 6.56 -12.82 2.14
C GLN A 78 7.31 -12.78 0.81
N ALA A 79 8.52 -13.37 0.75
CA ALA A 79 9.26 -13.43 -0.50
C ALA A 79 8.61 -14.35 -1.54
N ALA A 80 8.02 -15.47 -1.10
CA ALA A 80 7.23 -16.35 -1.96
C ALA A 80 6.00 -15.62 -2.48
N ALA A 81 5.33 -14.84 -1.62
CA ALA A 81 4.19 -14.00 -1.94
C ALA A 81 4.53 -12.83 -2.87
N ALA A 82 5.78 -12.37 -2.87
CA ALA A 82 6.30 -11.42 -3.85
C ALA A 82 6.70 -12.06 -5.19
N GLY A 83 6.53 -13.38 -5.34
CA GLY A 83 6.99 -14.11 -6.53
C GLY A 83 8.51 -14.18 -6.63
N ALA A 84 9.25 -14.17 -5.52
CA ALA A 84 10.70 -14.32 -5.53
C ALA A 84 11.12 -15.80 -5.46
N VAL A 85 11.95 -16.23 -6.41
CA VAL A 85 12.63 -17.53 -6.36
C VAL A 85 14.00 -17.33 -5.73
N LYS A 86 14.14 -17.58 -4.42
CA LYS A 86 15.41 -17.33 -3.71
C LYS A 86 16.54 -18.22 -4.24
N THR A 87 17.66 -17.63 -4.65
CA THR A 87 18.91 -18.36 -4.97
C THR A 87 19.58 -18.89 -3.70
N LYS A 88 20.51 -19.86 -3.82
CA LYS A 88 21.29 -20.39 -2.67
C LYS A 88 22.00 -19.29 -1.88
N GLN A 89 22.48 -18.24 -2.56
CA GLN A 89 23.21 -17.13 -1.97
C GLN A 89 22.30 -16.18 -1.19
N GLN A 90 21.08 -15.92 -1.70
CA GLN A 90 20.07 -15.13 -1.00
C GLN A 90 19.47 -15.86 0.21
N LYS A 91 19.36 -17.20 0.13
CA LYS A 91 19.01 -18.05 1.28
C LYS A 91 20.05 -17.91 2.40
N PHE A 92 21.33 -17.76 2.04
CA PHE A 92 22.44 -17.55 2.98
C PHE A 92 22.45 -16.14 3.59
N THR A 93 22.30 -15.08 2.78
CA THR A 93 22.28 -13.68 3.27
C THR A 93 21.11 -13.40 4.21
N GLN A 94 19.93 -13.96 3.95
CA GLN A 94 18.80 -13.78 4.88
C GLN A 94 19.01 -14.48 6.21
N SER A 95 19.60 -15.67 6.25
CA SER A 95 20.04 -16.27 7.51
C SER A 95 21.12 -15.47 8.22
N VAL A 96 22.02 -14.81 7.47
CA VAL A 96 22.98 -13.87 8.06
C VAL A 96 22.26 -12.65 8.66
N ASN A 97 21.18 -12.15 8.05
CA ASN A 97 20.35 -11.08 8.65
C ASN A 97 19.48 -11.56 9.82
N THR A 98 18.96 -12.78 9.81
CA THR A 98 18.36 -13.40 11.02
C THR A 98 19.42 -13.62 12.10
N VAL A 99 20.69 -13.74 11.71
CA VAL A 99 21.86 -13.72 12.60
C VAL A 99 22.22 -12.30 13.02
N VAL A 100 21.90 -11.23 12.29
CA VAL A 100 22.04 -9.85 12.81
C VAL A 100 21.01 -9.57 13.90
N THR A 101 19.87 -10.27 13.92
CA THR A 101 19.00 -10.36 15.11
C THR A 101 19.57 -11.21 16.26
N LEU A 102 20.80 -11.74 16.15
CA LEU A 102 21.60 -12.02 17.33
C LEU A 102 21.87 -10.76 18.14
N ASN A 103 21.70 -9.53 17.64
CA ASN A 103 21.75 -8.37 18.54
C ASN A 103 20.63 -8.39 19.60
N ASP A 104 19.46 -8.96 19.30
CA ASP A 104 18.41 -9.18 20.30
C ASP A 104 18.79 -10.31 21.25
N PHE A 105 19.44 -11.37 20.76
CA PHE A 105 19.96 -12.47 21.58
C PHE A 105 21.18 -12.04 22.43
N ILE A 106 22.06 -11.21 21.90
CA ILE A 106 23.20 -10.59 22.57
C ILE A 106 22.68 -9.55 23.55
N SER A 107 21.60 -8.81 23.24
CA SER A 107 20.92 -7.94 24.21
C SER A 107 20.21 -8.74 25.31
N LEU A 108 19.63 -9.90 24.98
CA LEU A 108 19.01 -10.81 25.96
C LEU A 108 20.07 -11.52 26.82
N VAL A 109 21.17 -11.97 26.21
CA VAL A 109 22.35 -12.52 26.87
C VAL A 109 23.00 -11.44 27.72
N ASN A 110 23.21 -10.22 27.22
CA ASN A 110 23.70 -9.06 27.99
C ASN A 110 22.73 -8.65 29.12
N LYS A 111 21.43 -8.92 28.99
CA LYS A 111 20.44 -8.73 30.07
C LYS A 111 20.48 -9.86 31.10
N VAL A 112 20.84 -11.07 30.70
CA VAL A 112 21.15 -12.21 31.59
C VAL A 112 22.57 -12.06 32.19
N ASP A 113 23.45 -11.31 31.53
CA ASP A 113 24.86 -11.11 31.86
C ASP A 113 25.12 -9.83 32.67
N LYS A 114 24.83 -9.92 33.96
CA LYS A 114 25.78 -9.45 34.97
C LYS A 114 26.96 -10.43 35.16
N ARG A 115 27.17 -11.39 34.25
CA ARG A 115 28.32 -12.30 34.14
C ARG A 115 28.89 -12.25 32.72
N THR A 116 29.93 -13.01 32.43
CA THR A 116 30.61 -12.99 31.12
C THR A 116 30.41 -14.36 30.46
N PRO A 117 30.06 -14.44 29.16
CA PRO A 117 29.82 -15.72 28.49
C PRO A 117 31.05 -16.64 28.58
N THR A 118 30.83 -17.94 28.84
CA THR A 118 31.93 -18.92 28.83
C THR A 118 32.17 -19.46 27.42
N GLU A 119 33.38 -19.97 27.14
CA GLU A 119 33.70 -20.62 25.86
C GLU A 119 32.76 -21.79 25.53
N HIS A 120 32.26 -22.48 26.56
CA HIS A 120 31.37 -23.62 26.39
C HIS A 120 29.96 -23.20 25.94
N ASP A 121 29.45 -22.06 26.42
CA ASP A 121 28.17 -21.48 26.00
C ASP A 121 28.21 -21.09 24.51
N VAL A 122 29.30 -20.47 24.09
CA VAL A 122 29.53 -20.09 22.68
C VAL A 122 29.61 -21.34 21.80
N HIS A 123 30.26 -22.41 22.28
CA HIS A 123 30.38 -23.66 21.53
C HIS A 123 29.05 -24.39 21.36
N TYR A 124 28.26 -24.55 22.43
CA TYR A 124 26.94 -25.18 22.34
C TYR A 124 25.99 -24.36 21.47
N PHE A 125 25.95 -23.04 21.64
CA PHE A 125 25.15 -22.18 20.78
C PHE A 125 25.53 -22.35 19.31
N SER A 126 26.82 -22.32 19.01
CA SER A 126 27.33 -22.50 17.64
C SER A 126 26.94 -23.87 17.07
N ALA A 127 27.07 -24.95 17.85
CA ALA A 127 26.71 -26.30 17.42
C ALA A 127 25.20 -26.46 17.19
N TYR A 128 24.35 -25.94 18.09
CA TYR A 128 22.90 -25.94 17.91
C TYR A 128 22.48 -25.08 16.72
N PHE A 129 23.03 -23.87 16.60
CA PHE A 129 22.79 -23.00 15.46
C PHE A 129 23.15 -23.71 14.15
N LEU A 130 24.29 -24.40 14.09
CA LEU A 130 24.76 -25.10 12.90
C LEU A 130 23.88 -26.32 12.58
N PHE A 131 23.49 -27.12 13.56
CA PHE A 131 22.57 -28.26 13.37
C PHE A 131 21.17 -27.83 12.91
N TYR A 132 20.58 -26.80 13.54
CA TYR A 132 19.26 -26.29 13.19
C TYR A 132 19.25 -25.58 11.85
N SER A 133 20.27 -24.75 11.59
CA SER A 133 20.54 -24.18 10.29
C SER A 133 20.59 -25.28 9.23
N ASN A 134 21.40 -26.32 9.43
CA ASN A 134 21.54 -27.40 8.46
C ASN A 134 20.22 -28.17 8.23
N LYS A 135 19.38 -28.32 9.26
CA LYS A 135 18.02 -28.90 9.13
C LYS A 135 17.08 -28.01 8.31
N ILE A 136 17.14 -26.69 8.47
CA ILE A 136 16.38 -25.71 7.70
C ILE A 136 16.91 -25.58 6.25
N PHE A 137 18.23 -25.75 6.06
CA PHE A 137 18.90 -25.63 4.75
C PHE A 137 18.84 -26.89 3.89
N LYS A 138 18.25 -28.00 4.37
CA LYS A 138 17.98 -29.13 3.49
C LYS A 138 17.11 -28.64 2.32
N LYS A 139 17.68 -28.76 1.12
CA LYS A 139 17.24 -28.10 -0.13
C LYS A 139 15.77 -28.39 -0.52
N GLY A 140 15.19 -29.49 -0.03
CA GLY A 140 13.79 -29.86 -0.22
C GLY A 140 12.81 -28.95 0.53
N THR A 141 13.05 -28.68 1.82
CA THR A 141 12.07 -28.05 2.71
C THR A 141 11.73 -26.59 2.32
N VAL A 142 12.73 -25.75 2.01
CA VAL A 142 12.46 -24.34 1.65
C VAL A 142 11.85 -24.22 0.26
N GLY A 143 12.24 -25.06 -0.69
CA GLY A 143 11.67 -25.07 -2.04
C GLY A 143 10.20 -25.48 -2.01
N GLU A 144 9.87 -26.51 -1.23
CA GLU A 144 8.50 -26.98 -1.00
C GLU A 144 7.66 -25.93 -0.26
N ILE A 145 8.18 -25.28 0.79
CA ILE A 145 7.48 -24.20 1.48
C ILE A 145 7.15 -23.06 0.51
N ILE A 146 8.12 -22.59 -0.28
CA ILE A 146 7.88 -21.53 -1.27
C ILE A 146 6.82 -22.00 -2.28
N LYS A 147 6.96 -23.21 -2.83
CA LYS A 147 6.01 -23.76 -3.81
C LYS A 147 4.59 -23.80 -3.24
N ASN A 148 4.41 -24.36 -2.04
CA ASN A 148 3.11 -24.49 -1.40
C ASN A 148 2.46 -23.14 -1.11
N ILE A 149 3.24 -22.15 -0.65
CA ILE A 149 2.76 -20.79 -0.41
C ILE A 149 2.35 -20.13 -1.73
N GLN A 150 3.16 -20.28 -2.77
CA GLN A 150 2.85 -19.75 -4.09
C GLN A 150 1.58 -20.38 -4.68
N GLU A 151 1.41 -21.69 -4.54
CA GLU A 151 0.19 -22.40 -4.96
C GLU A 151 -1.04 -21.93 -4.17
N LYS A 152 -0.91 -21.79 -2.84
CA LYS A 152 -1.98 -21.25 -2.00
C LYS A 152 -2.39 -19.85 -2.46
N LEU A 153 -1.43 -18.95 -2.69
CA LEU A 153 -1.73 -17.58 -3.13
C LEU A 153 -2.39 -17.51 -4.50
N LEU A 154 -1.96 -18.33 -5.46
CA LEU A 154 -2.60 -18.41 -6.77
C LEU A 154 -4.04 -18.93 -6.67
N ASN A 155 -4.29 -19.88 -5.77
CA ASN A 155 -5.63 -20.40 -5.49
C ASN A 155 -6.49 -19.33 -4.79
N CYS A 156 -5.98 -18.69 -3.74
CA CYS A 156 -6.69 -17.62 -3.03
C CYS A 156 -6.98 -16.41 -3.93
N HIS A 157 -6.12 -16.15 -4.92
CA HIS A 157 -6.41 -15.15 -5.94
C HIS A 157 -7.72 -15.47 -6.70
N CYS A 158 -8.15 -16.73 -6.79
CA CYS A 158 -9.39 -17.12 -7.45
C CYS A 158 -10.65 -16.97 -6.58
N ASP A 159 -10.54 -16.84 -5.25
CA ASP A 159 -11.68 -17.00 -4.31
C ASP A 159 -12.84 -16.01 -4.55
N ASP A 160 -12.57 -14.81 -5.08
CA ASP A 160 -13.59 -13.78 -5.36
C ASP A 160 -13.80 -13.51 -6.87
N LEU A 161 -13.30 -14.42 -7.71
CA LEU A 161 -13.50 -14.37 -9.15
C LEU A 161 -14.73 -15.18 -9.55
N THR A 162 -15.45 -14.70 -10.55
CA THR A 162 -16.47 -15.51 -11.22
C THR A 162 -15.82 -16.67 -11.98
N GLU A 163 -16.55 -17.76 -12.23
CA GLU A 163 -16.06 -18.92 -12.98
C GLU A 163 -15.41 -18.51 -14.32
N GLN A 164 -16.02 -17.58 -15.04
CA GLN A 164 -15.48 -17.05 -16.29
C GLN A 164 -14.15 -16.30 -16.11
N GLN A 165 -13.96 -15.58 -15.00
CA GLN A 165 -12.72 -14.89 -14.68
C GLN A 165 -11.61 -15.86 -14.22
N ILE A 166 -11.99 -16.91 -13.50
CA ILE A 166 -11.07 -18.01 -13.09
C ILE A 166 -10.53 -18.72 -14.33
N ASP A 167 -11.41 -19.08 -15.27
CA ASP A 167 -11.02 -19.69 -16.54
C ASP A 167 -10.00 -18.85 -17.29
N GLU A 168 -10.19 -17.52 -17.30
CA GLU A 168 -9.23 -16.63 -17.93
C GLU A 168 -7.91 -16.54 -17.19
N PHE A 169 -7.94 -16.43 -15.87
CA PHE A 169 -6.74 -16.48 -15.07
C PHE A 169 -5.93 -17.78 -15.32
N ILE A 170 -6.59 -18.93 -15.39
CA ILE A 170 -5.95 -20.23 -15.66
C ILE A 170 -5.32 -20.24 -17.05
N LYS A 171 -6.08 -19.91 -18.11
CA LYS A 171 -5.58 -19.90 -19.50
C LYS A 171 -4.39 -18.97 -19.67
N LEU A 172 -4.41 -17.80 -19.03
CA LEU A 172 -3.31 -16.85 -19.07
C LEU A 172 -2.09 -17.35 -18.30
N SER A 173 -2.33 -18.03 -17.19
CA SER A 173 -1.30 -18.63 -16.37
C SER A 173 -0.59 -19.80 -17.06
N GLU A 174 -1.25 -20.50 -17.98
CA GLU A 174 -0.63 -21.60 -18.75
C GLU A 174 0.47 -21.11 -19.71
N ASN A 175 0.35 -19.88 -20.21
CA ASN A 175 1.28 -19.28 -21.17
C ASN A 175 2.55 -18.68 -20.51
N VAL A 176 2.70 -18.76 -19.19
CA VAL A 176 3.86 -18.22 -18.47
C VAL A 176 5.05 -19.19 -18.54
N GLU A 177 6.10 -18.80 -19.26
CA GLU A 177 7.32 -19.58 -19.40
C GLU A 177 8.22 -19.54 -18.16
N GLY A 178 8.83 -20.67 -17.81
CA GLY A 178 9.82 -20.76 -16.73
C GLY A 178 10.45 -22.15 -16.64
N GLU A 179 11.71 -22.20 -16.22
CA GLU A 179 12.53 -23.43 -16.15
C GLU A 179 11.95 -24.49 -15.21
N THR A 180 11.26 -24.06 -14.14
CA THR A 180 10.60 -24.96 -13.18
C THR A 180 9.21 -24.42 -12.80
N GLN A 181 8.34 -25.28 -12.25
CA GLN A 181 7.02 -24.86 -11.77
C GLN A 181 7.11 -23.72 -10.75
N LEU A 182 8.13 -23.73 -9.90
CA LEU A 182 8.36 -22.68 -8.91
C LEU A 182 8.70 -21.32 -9.57
N HIS A 183 9.46 -21.33 -10.68
CA HIS A 183 9.71 -20.10 -11.46
C HIS A 183 8.47 -19.64 -12.23
N LYS A 184 7.67 -20.57 -12.76
CA LYS A 184 6.39 -20.26 -13.39
C LYS A 184 5.44 -19.60 -12.39
N ASN A 185 5.25 -20.20 -11.21
CA ASN A 185 4.41 -19.66 -10.15
C ASN A 185 4.90 -18.29 -9.66
N ALA A 186 6.21 -18.14 -9.48
CA ALA A 186 6.81 -16.85 -9.14
C ALA A 186 6.48 -15.73 -10.14
N LYS A 187 6.62 -16.00 -11.44
CA LYS A 187 6.25 -15.03 -12.49
C LYS A 187 4.75 -14.73 -12.47
N LYS A 188 3.89 -15.75 -12.33
CA LYS A 188 2.44 -15.55 -12.18
C LYS A 188 2.10 -14.65 -10.99
N ILE A 189 2.76 -14.86 -9.86
CA ILE A 189 2.54 -14.09 -8.63
C ILE A 189 2.94 -12.63 -8.81
N LYS A 190 4.10 -12.35 -9.42
CA LYS A 190 4.50 -10.97 -9.74
C LYS A 190 3.43 -10.29 -10.61
N ALA A 191 3.05 -10.96 -11.69
CA ALA A 191 2.01 -10.57 -12.60
C ALA A 191 0.68 -10.20 -11.90
N ILE A 192 0.17 -11.06 -11.01
CA ILE A 192 -1.08 -10.78 -10.29
C ILE A 192 -0.93 -9.74 -9.19
N ASN A 193 0.24 -9.61 -8.58
CA ASN A 193 0.53 -8.57 -7.58
C ASN A 193 0.48 -7.16 -8.17
N HIS A 194 0.59 -7.02 -9.49
CA HIS A 194 0.41 -5.74 -10.20
C HIS A 194 -1.06 -5.40 -10.52
N ILE A 195 -2.01 -6.28 -10.17
CA ILE A 195 -3.45 -6.07 -10.40
C ILE A 195 -4.08 -5.39 -9.18
N ASN A 196 -4.38 -4.09 -9.30
CA ASN A 196 -4.97 -3.28 -8.21
C ASN A 196 -6.42 -3.63 -7.86
N ASP A 197 -7.25 -3.86 -8.88
CA ASP A 197 -8.63 -4.29 -8.71
C ASP A 197 -8.80 -5.58 -9.50
N LYS A 198 -8.73 -6.70 -8.77
CA LYS A 198 -8.83 -8.04 -9.32
C LYS A 198 -10.09 -8.20 -10.19
N GLN A 199 -11.25 -7.88 -9.63
CA GLN A 199 -12.53 -8.07 -10.32
C GLN A 199 -12.62 -7.17 -11.55
N ALA A 200 -12.29 -5.87 -11.43
CA ALA A 200 -12.34 -4.97 -12.57
C ALA A 200 -11.32 -5.34 -13.66
N PHE A 201 -10.13 -5.84 -13.29
CA PHE A 201 -9.12 -6.28 -14.21
C PHE A 201 -9.58 -7.52 -14.99
N TYR A 202 -9.97 -8.60 -14.32
CA TYR A 202 -10.40 -9.81 -15.01
C TYR A 202 -11.72 -9.63 -15.73
N GLN A 203 -12.61 -8.75 -15.24
CA GLN A 203 -13.79 -8.35 -16.01
C GLN A 203 -13.40 -7.61 -17.29
N SER A 204 -12.45 -6.67 -17.20
CA SER A 204 -11.92 -5.96 -18.37
C SER A 204 -11.24 -6.92 -19.34
N LEU A 205 -10.59 -7.96 -18.80
CA LEU A 205 -9.92 -8.98 -19.57
C LEU A 205 -10.90 -9.92 -20.26
N VAL A 206 -11.97 -10.37 -19.59
CA VAL A 206 -13.07 -11.14 -20.21
C VAL A 206 -13.73 -10.34 -21.34
N ILE A 207 -13.99 -9.04 -21.12
CA ILE A 207 -14.56 -8.16 -22.15
C ILE A 207 -13.59 -8.01 -23.32
N ALA A 208 -12.32 -7.68 -23.03
CA ALA A 208 -11.29 -7.55 -24.06
C ALA A 208 -11.09 -8.86 -24.82
N LYS A 209 -11.14 -10.00 -24.15
CA LYS A 209 -10.95 -11.32 -24.76
C LYS A 209 -12.12 -11.71 -25.66
N ARG A 210 -13.35 -11.44 -25.26
CA ARG A 210 -14.51 -11.59 -26.15
C ARG A 210 -14.31 -10.78 -27.44
N ASP A 211 -13.76 -9.57 -27.31
CA ASP A 211 -13.40 -8.75 -28.47
C ASP A 211 -12.23 -9.36 -29.27
N LEU A 212 -11.26 -10.03 -28.62
CA LEU A 212 -10.03 -10.58 -29.22
C LEU A 212 -10.17 -11.98 -29.85
N GLU A 213 -10.91 -12.90 -29.22
CA GLU A 213 -11.14 -14.28 -29.70
C GLU A 213 -11.85 -14.27 -31.05
N ASN A 214 -12.78 -13.33 -31.24
CA ASN A 214 -13.41 -13.05 -32.53
C ASN A 214 -12.40 -12.68 -33.64
N HIS A 215 -11.16 -12.31 -33.28
CA HIS A 215 -10.12 -11.86 -34.20
C HIS A 215 -8.89 -12.78 -34.28
N HIS A 216 -8.80 -13.86 -33.50
CA HIS A 216 -7.67 -14.82 -33.48
C HIS A 216 -6.29 -14.18 -33.16
N VAL A 217 -6.25 -13.33 -32.14
CA VAL A 217 -5.03 -12.66 -31.67
C VAL A 217 -4.43 -13.42 -30.48
N GLN A 218 -3.11 -13.62 -30.44
CA GLN A 218 -2.44 -14.27 -29.32
C GLN A 218 -2.29 -13.31 -28.13
N PHE A 219 -2.48 -13.86 -26.93
CA PHE A 219 -2.46 -13.13 -25.67
C PHE A 219 -1.49 -13.80 -24.70
N SER A 220 -0.55 -13.03 -24.17
CA SER A 220 0.33 -13.50 -23.09
C SER A 220 0.40 -12.49 -21.95
N PHE A 221 0.54 -13.02 -20.74
CA PHE A 221 0.80 -12.24 -19.55
C PHE A 221 2.25 -11.79 -19.57
N GLN A 222 2.50 -10.49 -19.47
CA GLN A 222 3.84 -9.95 -19.31
C GLN A 222 3.98 -9.27 -17.95
N ASP A 223 5.17 -9.37 -17.37
CA ASP A 223 5.56 -8.48 -16.28
C ASP A 223 5.56 -7.04 -16.83
N PRO A 224 4.88 -6.06 -16.19
CA PRO A 224 4.27 -6.08 -14.85
C PRO A 224 2.72 -6.03 -14.85
N GLY A 225 2.02 -7.05 -15.35
CA GLY A 225 0.54 -7.05 -15.40
C GLY A 225 -0.04 -6.39 -16.64
N LEU A 226 0.77 -6.27 -17.68
CA LEU A 226 0.35 -5.82 -19.00
C LEU A 226 -0.07 -7.01 -19.86
N VAL A 227 -0.96 -6.73 -20.79
CA VAL A 227 -1.32 -7.65 -21.86
C VAL A 227 -0.43 -7.37 -23.05
N SER A 228 0.24 -8.41 -23.52
CA SER A 228 0.84 -8.41 -24.85
C SER A 228 -0.19 -8.85 -25.88
N ILE A 229 -0.44 -7.99 -26.87
CA ILE A 229 -1.26 -8.29 -28.04
C ILE A 229 -0.30 -8.58 -29.20
N ASP A 230 -0.19 -9.85 -29.57
CA ASP A 230 0.74 -10.35 -30.60
C ASP A 230 2.20 -9.85 -30.48
N ASN A 231 2.71 -9.62 -29.26
CA ASN A 231 4.09 -9.16 -28.99
C ASN A 231 4.46 -7.76 -29.50
N GLU A 232 3.50 -6.95 -29.96
CA GLU A 232 3.75 -5.60 -30.50
C GLU A 232 3.13 -4.49 -29.65
N LEU A 233 1.99 -4.75 -29.01
CA LEU A 233 1.29 -3.77 -28.18
C LEU A 233 1.15 -4.26 -26.74
N HIS A 234 1.76 -3.52 -25.82
CA HIS A 234 1.68 -3.75 -24.38
C HIS A 234 0.70 -2.75 -23.76
N ILE A 235 -0.43 -3.24 -23.25
CA ILE A 235 -1.47 -2.36 -22.70
C ILE A 235 -2.13 -2.99 -21.47
N ALA A 236 -2.47 -2.16 -20.49
CA ALA A 236 -3.27 -2.60 -19.35
C ALA A 236 -4.73 -2.86 -19.80
N PRO A 237 -5.38 -3.96 -19.37
CA PRO A 237 -6.74 -4.30 -19.82
C PRO A 237 -7.76 -3.18 -19.61
N ASN A 238 -7.69 -2.48 -18.47
CA ASN A 238 -8.59 -1.37 -18.17
C ASN A 238 -8.41 -0.19 -19.14
N LYS A 239 -7.20 0.05 -19.65
CA LYS A 239 -6.91 1.07 -20.66
C LYS A 239 -7.38 0.64 -22.03
N LEU A 240 -7.25 -0.65 -22.36
CA LEU A 240 -7.83 -1.20 -23.56
C LEU A 240 -9.35 -1.00 -23.55
N VAL A 241 -10.06 -1.36 -22.48
CA VAL A 241 -11.52 -1.19 -22.36
C VAL A 241 -11.96 0.28 -22.38
N GLN A 242 -11.11 1.23 -21.97
CA GLN A 242 -11.38 2.67 -22.10
C GLN A 242 -11.39 3.17 -23.55
N ILE A 243 -10.70 2.49 -24.46
CA ILE A 243 -10.83 2.71 -25.91
C ILE A 243 -12.21 2.18 -26.32
N SER A 244 -12.96 2.89 -27.16
CA SER A 244 -14.30 2.40 -27.56
C SER A 244 -14.20 1.07 -28.29
N GLU A 245 -15.23 0.23 -28.17
CA GLU A 245 -15.32 -1.09 -28.83
C GLU A 245 -14.94 -1.03 -30.32
N THR A 246 -15.46 -0.04 -31.06
CA THR A 246 -15.13 0.17 -32.47
C THR A 246 -13.64 0.43 -32.70
N ASP A 247 -13.03 1.25 -31.85
CA ASP A 247 -11.61 1.63 -31.97
C ASP A 247 -10.72 0.45 -31.55
N ARG A 248 -11.10 -0.28 -30.49
CA ARG A 248 -10.43 -1.52 -30.09
C ARG A 248 -10.42 -2.51 -31.26
N LYS A 249 -11.58 -2.77 -31.86
CA LYS A 249 -11.72 -3.68 -33.00
C LYS A 249 -10.78 -3.29 -34.15
N GLN A 250 -10.68 -2.00 -34.45
CA GLN A 250 -9.76 -1.51 -35.49
C GLN A 250 -8.28 -1.73 -35.15
N ILE A 251 -7.87 -1.57 -33.89
CA ILE A 251 -6.52 -1.91 -33.43
C ILE A 251 -6.27 -3.40 -33.69
N LEU A 252 -7.17 -4.27 -33.24
CA LEU A 252 -7.02 -5.73 -33.36
C LEU A 252 -7.00 -6.20 -34.81
N ASP A 253 -7.88 -5.66 -35.65
CA ASP A 253 -7.92 -5.93 -37.09
C ASP A 253 -6.62 -5.50 -37.78
N ALA A 254 -6.06 -4.36 -37.38
CA ALA A 254 -4.80 -3.85 -37.95
C ALA A 254 -3.61 -4.74 -37.53
N THR A 255 -3.53 -5.12 -36.24
CA THR A 255 -2.49 -6.01 -35.71
C THR A 255 -2.50 -7.36 -36.42
N LYS A 256 -3.69 -7.97 -36.58
CA LYS A 256 -3.86 -9.23 -37.32
C LYS A 256 -3.38 -9.13 -38.77
N LYS A 257 -3.69 -8.01 -39.45
CA LYS A 257 -3.27 -7.81 -40.85
C LYS A 257 -1.76 -7.68 -40.96
N VAL A 258 -1.09 -7.03 -40.00
CA VAL A 258 0.39 -6.97 -39.97
C VAL A 258 1.01 -8.35 -39.79
N ASN A 259 0.52 -9.13 -38.82
CA ASN A 259 1.08 -10.45 -38.53
C ASN A 259 0.89 -11.46 -39.67
N LYS A 260 -0.14 -11.27 -40.49
CA LYS A 260 -0.36 -12.04 -41.73
C LYS A 260 0.35 -11.46 -42.95
N CYS A 261 1.23 -10.46 -42.77
CA CYS A 261 1.87 -9.69 -43.83
C CYS A 261 0.90 -9.05 -44.84
N ALA A 262 -0.37 -8.90 -44.47
CA ALA A 262 -1.43 -8.29 -45.28
C ALA A 262 -1.51 -6.76 -45.10
N MET A 263 -0.70 -6.20 -44.19
CA MET A 263 -0.53 -4.77 -43.94
C MET A 263 0.94 -4.50 -43.61
N SER A 264 1.50 -3.42 -44.15
CA SER A 264 2.86 -3.01 -43.78
C SER A 264 2.88 -2.32 -42.41
N ASN A 265 4.00 -2.42 -41.70
CA ASN A 265 4.21 -1.75 -40.40
C ASN A 265 3.91 -0.24 -40.47
N THR A 266 4.25 0.43 -41.57
CA THR A 266 3.97 1.86 -41.74
C THR A 266 2.47 2.17 -41.78
N VAL A 267 1.67 1.31 -42.44
CA VAL A 267 0.21 1.47 -42.52
C VAL A 267 -0.44 1.13 -41.18
N TYR A 268 0.10 0.15 -40.46
CA TYR A 268 -0.32 -0.20 -39.11
C TYR A 268 -0.15 0.95 -38.14
N TRP A 269 1.06 1.48 -38.01
CA TRP A 269 1.33 2.58 -37.08
C TRP A 269 0.51 3.82 -37.41
N ARG A 270 0.26 4.11 -38.70
CA ARG A 270 -0.65 5.19 -39.11
C ARG A 270 -2.09 4.97 -38.65
N ASN A 271 -2.58 3.73 -38.70
CA ASN A 271 -3.92 3.37 -38.22
C ASN A 271 -4.01 3.46 -36.68
N ILE A 272 -2.99 2.96 -35.98
CA ILE A 272 -2.88 3.08 -34.52
C ILE A 272 -2.83 4.55 -34.12
N GLU A 273 -2.01 5.36 -34.77
CA GLU A 273 -1.90 6.80 -34.55
C GLU A 273 -3.25 7.51 -34.76
N LYS A 274 -4.01 7.15 -35.80
CA LYS A 274 -5.36 7.68 -36.03
C LYS A 274 -6.32 7.35 -34.88
N ILE A 275 -6.28 6.12 -34.36
CA ILE A 275 -7.14 5.67 -33.25
C ILE A 275 -6.74 6.33 -31.93
N LEU A 276 -5.43 6.43 -31.67
CA LEU A 276 -4.89 7.18 -30.53
C LEU A 276 -5.29 8.65 -30.62
N ASN A 277 -5.26 9.25 -31.81
CA ASN A 277 -5.75 10.60 -32.07
C ASN A 277 -7.26 10.73 -31.80
N ASN A 278 -8.08 9.75 -32.17
CA ASN A 278 -9.51 9.76 -31.83
C ASN A 278 -9.77 9.69 -30.31
N ASN A 279 -9.01 8.89 -29.57
CA ASN A 279 -9.14 8.84 -28.12
C ASN A 279 -8.55 10.09 -27.45
N ARG A 280 -7.52 10.70 -28.04
CA ARG A 280 -7.06 12.05 -27.71
C ARG A 280 -8.19 13.07 -27.88
N LEU A 281 -9.02 12.98 -28.92
CA LEU A 281 -10.19 13.85 -29.10
C LEU A 281 -11.22 13.65 -27.97
N LYS A 282 -11.47 12.42 -27.49
CA LYS A 282 -12.35 12.18 -26.33
C LYS A 282 -11.80 12.79 -25.05
N MET A 283 -10.50 12.63 -24.78
CA MET A 283 -9.85 13.29 -23.63
C MET A 283 -9.91 14.81 -23.77
N GLN A 284 -9.71 15.35 -24.97
CA GLN A 284 -9.88 16.78 -25.23
C GLN A 284 -11.33 17.24 -25.01
N TYR A 285 -12.33 16.42 -25.35
CA TYR A 285 -13.73 16.71 -25.07
C TYR A 285 -14.01 16.75 -23.55
N GLN A 286 -13.52 15.76 -22.80
CA GLN A 286 -13.61 15.76 -21.34
C GLN A 286 -12.94 16.99 -20.72
N ARG A 287 -11.77 17.39 -21.23
CA ARG A 287 -11.09 18.64 -20.84
C ARG A 287 -11.91 19.88 -21.15
N ARG A 288 -12.56 19.96 -22.31
CA ARG A 288 -13.47 21.08 -22.64
C ARG A 288 -14.62 21.17 -21.64
N LYS A 289 -15.20 20.02 -21.26
CA LYS A 289 -16.25 19.95 -20.22
C LYS A 289 -15.70 20.42 -18.86
N ALA A 290 -14.54 19.93 -18.45
CA ALA A 290 -13.88 20.34 -17.22
C ALA A 290 -13.58 21.85 -17.19
N ILE A 291 -13.07 22.40 -18.29
CA ILE A 291 -12.84 23.85 -18.46
C ILE A 291 -14.16 24.62 -18.30
N SER A 292 -15.24 24.16 -18.93
CA SER A 292 -16.55 24.80 -18.80
C SER A 292 -17.05 24.82 -17.35
N GLN A 293 -16.90 23.71 -16.63
CA GLN A 293 -17.30 23.61 -15.22
C GLN A 293 -16.43 24.49 -14.33
N LEU A 294 -15.11 24.52 -14.55
CA LEU A 294 -14.19 25.40 -13.83
C LEU A 294 -14.54 26.87 -14.08
N LYS A 295 -14.79 27.26 -15.33
CA LYS A 295 -15.21 28.63 -15.69
C LYS A 295 -16.48 29.03 -14.95
N GLN A 296 -17.47 28.14 -14.91
CA GLN A 296 -18.70 28.36 -14.16
C GLN A 296 -18.44 28.50 -12.66
N ALA A 297 -17.66 27.58 -12.06
CA ALA A 297 -17.36 27.59 -10.64
C ALA A 297 -16.61 28.86 -10.19
N PHE A 298 -15.67 29.33 -11.01
CA PHE A 298 -14.93 30.57 -10.76
C PHE A 298 -15.64 31.84 -11.24
N ASN A 299 -16.84 31.72 -11.83
CA ASN A 299 -17.57 32.82 -12.45
C ASN A 299 -16.70 33.63 -13.43
N ALA A 300 -15.98 32.94 -14.33
CA ALA A 300 -15.01 33.54 -15.24
C ALA A 300 -15.17 33.01 -16.67
N ASN A 301 -15.03 33.89 -17.67
CA ASN A 301 -15.09 33.51 -19.08
C ASN A 301 -13.81 32.79 -19.57
N ASN A 302 -12.69 32.99 -18.87
CA ASN A 302 -11.39 32.41 -19.19
C ASN A 302 -10.66 32.01 -17.91
N LEU A 303 -10.11 30.79 -17.87
CA LEU A 303 -9.35 30.33 -16.70
C LEU A 303 -8.04 31.10 -16.53
N ASN A 304 -7.42 31.53 -17.63
CA ASN A 304 -6.16 32.27 -17.61
C ASN A 304 -6.29 33.66 -16.97
N THR A 305 -7.51 34.18 -16.85
CA THR A 305 -7.77 35.50 -16.25
C THR A 305 -8.13 35.43 -14.77
N ILE A 306 -8.34 34.22 -14.23
CA ILE A 306 -8.65 34.04 -12.82
C ILE A 306 -7.41 34.44 -12.01
N LYS A 307 -7.64 35.30 -11.00
CA LYS A 307 -6.60 35.71 -10.06
C LYS A 307 -6.89 35.14 -8.68
N ILE A 308 -5.87 34.54 -8.07
CA ILE A 308 -5.86 34.20 -6.65
C ILE A 308 -4.90 35.17 -5.98
N GLY A 309 -5.44 36.11 -5.22
CA GLY A 309 -4.68 37.29 -4.80
C GLY A 309 -4.26 38.13 -6.01
N ASN A 310 -2.95 38.33 -6.18
CA ASN A 310 -2.39 39.06 -7.32
C ASN A 310 -1.94 38.14 -8.46
N GLU A 311 -1.96 36.82 -8.24
CA GLU A 311 -1.36 35.84 -9.14
C GLU A 311 -2.38 35.22 -10.10
N GLN A 312 -1.99 35.10 -11.37
CA GLN A 312 -2.75 34.35 -12.38
C GLN A 312 -2.32 32.88 -12.37
N ILE A 313 -2.55 32.18 -11.27
CA ILE A 313 -1.98 30.85 -11.03
C ILE A 313 -2.41 29.80 -12.07
N PHE A 314 -3.52 30.00 -12.78
CA PHE A 314 -4.02 29.09 -13.81
C PHE A 314 -3.57 29.44 -15.22
N LYS A 315 -2.77 30.50 -15.38
CA LYS A 315 -2.20 30.89 -16.68
C LYS A 315 -1.23 29.80 -17.13
N ASN A 316 -1.40 29.34 -18.37
CA ASN A 316 -0.55 28.32 -19.00
C ASN A 316 -0.55 26.96 -18.28
N MET A 317 -1.61 26.65 -17.54
CA MET A 317 -1.79 25.34 -16.91
C MET A 317 -1.68 24.22 -17.94
N THR A 318 -0.86 23.22 -17.63
CA THR A 318 -0.71 22.05 -18.50
C THR A 318 -1.99 21.19 -18.51
N PRO A 319 -2.20 20.34 -19.52
CA PRO A 319 -3.37 19.47 -19.56
C PRO A 319 -3.49 18.54 -18.34
N SER A 320 -2.37 18.05 -17.78
CA SER A 320 -2.38 17.18 -16.61
C SER A 320 -2.74 17.93 -15.32
N GLU A 321 -2.29 19.18 -15.15
CA GLU A 321 -2.69 20.04 -14.04
C GLU A 321 -4.18 20.40 -14.12
N LEU A 322 -4.70 20.64 -15.32
CA LEU A 322 -6.13 20.87 -15.55
C LEU A 322 -6.96 19.64 -15.16
N ASP A 323 -6.53 18.46 -15.60
CA ASP A 323 -7.20 17.21 -15.26
C ASP A 323 -7.18 16.98 -13.74
N ARG A 324 -6.04 17.25 -13.07
CA ARG A 324 -5.95 17.16 -11.60
C ARG A 324 -6.85 18.15 -10.89
N LEU A 325 -6.84 19.44 -11.29
CA LEU A 325 -7.68 20.46 -10.68
C LEU A 325 -9.17 20.11 -10.80
N ALA A 326 -9.60 19.69 -11.99
CA ALA A 326 -10.97 19.26 -12.21
C ALA A 326 -11.34 18.06 -11.33
N ASN A 327 -10.45 17.07 -11.22
CA ASN A 327 -10.66 15.91 -10.37
C ASN A 327 -10.75 16.28 -8.88
N VAL A 328 -9.89 17.17 -8.38
CA VAL A 328 -9.94 17.66 -7.00
C VAL A 328 -11.24 18.41 -6.72
N MET A 329 -11.72 19.24 -7.66
CA MET A 329 -12.99 19.95 -7.49
C MET A 329 -14.22 19.05 -7.54
N ILE A 330 -14.17 17.97 -8.32
CA ILE A 330 -15.24 16.98 -8.37
C ILE A 330 -15.27 16.15 -7.09
N ILE A 331 -14.14 15.53 -6.75
CA ILE A 331 -14.04 14.57 -5.64
C ILE A 331 -14.02 15.31 -4.29
N SER A 332 -13.01 16.12 -4.03
CA SER A 332 -12.83 16.82 -2.76
C SER A 332 -13.80 18.00 -2.63
N GLY A 333 -14.03 18.73 -3.72
CA GLY A 333 -14.94 19.87 -3.76
C GLY A 333 -16.42 19.54 -3.79
N LYS A 334 -16.80 18.25 -3.68
CA LYS A 334 -18.19 17.77 -3.72
C LYS A 334 -18.96 18.32 -4.91
N ASN A 335 -18.38 18.19 -6.11
CA ASN A 335 -18.89 18.75 -7.36
C ASN A 335 -18.95 20.29 -7.36
N TYR A 336 -17.81 20.94 -7.13
CA TYR A 336 -17.65 22.39 -7.25
C TYR A 336 -18.52 23.21 -6.25
N ASP A 337 -18.66 22.79 -4.98
CA ASP A 337 -19.36 23.59 -3.96
C ASP A 337 -18.68 24.97 -3.83
N THR A 338 -19.42 26.02 -4.18
CA THR A 338 -18.91 27.39 -4.26
C THR A 338 -18.50 27.95 -2.90
N ARG A 339 -19.05 27.44 -1.79
CA ARG A 339 -18.68 27.85 -0.43
C ARG A 339 -17.30 27.32 -0.07
N ILE A 340 -17.02 26.06 -0.40
CA ILE A 340 -15.67 25.48 -0.24
C ILE A 340 -14.68 26.27 -1.11
N LEU A 341 -15.05 26.52 -2.37
CA LEU A 341 -14.19 27.28 -3.29
C LEU A 341 -13.86 28.68 -2.77
N LYS A 342 -14.84 29.38 -2.16
CA LYS A 342 -14.62 30.69 -1.51
C LYS A 342 -13.60 30.59 -0.37
N ILE A 343 -13.68 29.55 0.46
CA ILE A 343 -12.72 29.32 1.55
C ILE A 343 -11.32 29.07 0.99
N VAL A 344 -11.19 28.16 0.01
CA VAL A 344 -9.92 27.84 -0.65
C VAL A 344 -9.30 29.07 -1.31
N ASN A 345 -10.08 29.87 -2.04
CA ASN A 345 -9.57 31.07 -2.70
C ASN A 345 -9.01 32.09 -1.69
N ARG A 346 -9.68 32.28 -0.55
CA ARG A 346 -9.19 33.19 0.49
C ARG A 346 -7.93 32.64 1.15
N PHE A 347 -7.90 31.36 1.50
CA PHE A 347 -6.73 30.72 2.10
C PHE A 347 -5.52 30.72 1.15
N ALA A 348 -5.71 30.33 -0.11
CA ALA A 348 -4.67 30.35 -1.13
C ALA A 348 -4.13 31.77 -1.39
N LYS A 349 -4.98 32.80 -1.27
CA LYS A 349 -4.54 34.20 -1.31
C LYS A 349 -3.67 34.56 -0.10
N MET A 350 -4.06 34.15 1.12
CA MET A 350 -3.28 34.38 2.35
C MET A 350 -1.90 33.72 2.27
N ARG A 351 -1.82 32.52 1.71
CA ARG A 351 -0.57 31.76 1.53
C ARG A 351 0.21 32.11 0.26
N HIS A 352 -0.17 33.18 -0.44
CA HIS A 352 0.50 33.63 -1.67
C HIS A 352 0.70 32.53 -2.71
N CYS A 353 -0.33 31.70 -2.93
CA CYS A 353 -0.31 30.58 -3.85
C CYS A 353 0.21 30.99 -5.25
N LYS A 354 1.19 30.25 -5.78
CA LYS A 354 1.84 30.57 -7.06
C LYS A 354 1.52 29.59 -8.18
N THR A 355 1.19 28.35 -7.86
CA THR A 355 1.05 27.27 -8.86
C THR A 355 -0.33 26.59 -8.79
N PRO A 356 -0.80 25.98 -9.90
CA PRO A 356 -1.99 25.12 -9.88
C PRO A 356 -1.89 23.95 -8.90
N ARG A 357 -0.68 23.40 -8.75
CA ARG A 357 -0.39 22.26 -7.88
C ARG A 357 -0.61 22.64 -6.41
N ASP A 358 -0.02 23.75 -5.96
CA ASP A 358 -0.20 24.22 -4.58
C ASP A 358 -1.66 24.54 -4.29
N TYR A 359 -2.35 25.13 -5.27
CA TYR A 359 -3.79 25.39 -5.15
C TYR A 359 -4.60 24.10 -4.95
N CYS A 360 -4.27 23.01 -5.66
CA CYS A 360 -4.91 21.71 -5.44
C CYS A 360 -4.63 21.17 -4.03
N ASN A 361 -3.39 21.31 -3.54
CA ASN A 361 -3.01 20.90 -2.19
C ASN A 361 -3.77 21.70 -1.13
N TYR A 362 -3.86 23.02 -1.28
CA TYR A 362 -4.70 23.85 -0.40
C TYR A 362 -6.17 23.44 -0.46
N PHE A 363 -6.68 23.13 -1.66
CA PHE A 363 -8.06 22.67 -1.80
C PHE A 363 -8.30 21.39 -0.98
N GLU A 364 -7.45 20.38 -1.14
CA GLU A 364 -7.56 19.12 -0.40
C GLU A 364 -7.39 19.32 1.12
N PHE A 365 -6.45 20.18 1.54
CA PHE A 365 -6.25 20.57 2.93
C PHE A 365 -7.52 21.20 3.55
N ILE A 366 -8.11 22.20 2.89
CA ILE A 366 -9.35 22.86 3.36
C ILE A 366 -10.49 21.85 3.47
N VAL A 367 -10.64 20.95 2.50
CA VAL A 367 -11.71 19.94 2.53
C VAL A 367 -11.53 18.99 3.72
N LYS A 368 -10.29 18.55 4.00
CA LYS A 368 -9.99 17.73 5.19
C LYS A 368 -10.31 18.49 6.47
N TYR A 369 -9.88 19.75 6.58
CA TYR A 369 -10.16 20.60 7.74
C TYR A 369 -11.67 20.79 7.98
N VAL A 370 -12.44 21.14 6.94
CA VAL A 370 -13.91 21.27 7.03
C VAL A 370 -14.55 19.95 7.44
N ASN A 371 -14.05 18.81 6.95
CA ASN A 371 -14.55 17.50 7.34
C ASN A 371 -14.19 17.13 8.79
N GLU A 372 -13.10 17.65 9.35
CA GLU A 372 -12.75 17.47 10.77
C GLU A 372 -13.65 18.29 11.68
N LEU A 373 -13.90 19.56 11.36
CA LEU A 373 -14.89 20.38 12.07
C LEU A 373 -16.28 19.73 12.04
N LYS A 374 -16.66 19.18 10.88
CA LYS A 374 -17.90 18.40 10.74
C LYS A 374 -17.89 17.16 11.63
N ARG A 375 -16.78 16.41 11.70
CA ARG A 375 -16.64 15.23 12.56
C ARG A 375 -16.76 15.59 14.04
N GLN A 376 -16.20 16.72 14.47
CA GLN A 376 -16.35 17.23 15.83
C GLN A 376 -17.82 17.48 16.18
N LYS A 377 -18.56 18.19 15.30
CA LYS A 377 -20.01 18.41 15.45
C LYS A 377 -20.81 17.10 15.51
N ASP A 378 -20.46 16.13 14.66
CA ASP A 378 -21.09 14.81 14.67
C ASP A 378 -20.82 14.07 15.99
N ALA A 379 -19.60 14.14 16.51
CA ALA A 379 -19.23 13.52 17.78
C ALA A 379 -19.93 14.18 18.99
N GLU A 380 -20.07 15.50 19.00
CA GLU A 380 -20.85 16.24 20.01
C GLU A 380 -22.31 15.82 20.01
N TYR A 381 -22.91 15.67 18.82
CA TYR A 381 -24.27 15.16 18.68
C TYR A 381 -24.40 13.71 19.16
N GLU A 382 -23.49 12.82 18.77
CA GLU A 382 -23.52 11.42 19.20
C GLU A 382 -23.37 11.28 20.71
N LYS A 383 -22.52 12.10 21.34
CA LYS A 383 -22.41 12.17 22.80
C LYS A 383 -23.75 12.57 23.43
N ALA A 384 -24.33 13.69 22.99
CA ALA A 384 -25.61 14.17 23.50
C ALA A 384 -26.76 13.16 23.28
N LEU A 385 -26.74 12.47 22.13
CA LEU A 385 -27.70 11.42 21.80
C LEU A 385 -27.59 10.25 22.77
N ASN A 386 -26.37 9.80 23.06
CA ASN A 386 -26.14 8.69 23.98
C ASN A 386 -26.52 9.03 25.41
N ASP A 387 -26.28 10.27 25.85
CA ASP A 387 -26.70 10.76 27.16
C ASP A 387 -28.24 10.78 27.27
N ALA A 388 -28.95 11.16 26.21
CA ALA A 388 -30.42 11.21 26.19
C ALA A 388 -31.10 9.82 26.11
N LYS A 389 -30.43 8.83 25.50
CA LYS A 389 -30.94 7.45 25.34
C LYS A 389 -31.15 6.70 26.67
N VAL A 390 -30.64 7.21 27.78
CA VAL A 390 -30.81 6.60 29.11
C VAL A 390 -32.28 6.68 29.58
N SER A 391 -33.10 7.54 28.97
CA SER A 391 -34.54 7.64 29.26
C SER A 391 -35.36 6.50 28.63
N LYS A 392 -36.31 5.94 29.39
CA LYS A 392 -37.19 4.84 28.95
C LYS A 392 -38.13 5.24 27.80
N ASP A 393 -38.43 6.53 27.66
CA ASP A 393 -39.33 7.09 26.65
C ASP A 393 -38.57 7.85 25.53
N PHE A 394 -37.32 7.44 25.26
CA PHE A 394 -36.47 8.13 24.28
C PHE A 394 -36.96 7.94 22.84
N ASP A 395 -37.18 9.06 22.13
CA ASP A 395 -37.50 9.09 20.70
C ASP A 395 -36.40 9.82 19.92
N THR A 396 -35.73 9.09 19.03
CA THR A 396 -34.60 9.61 18.22
C THR A 396 -35.00 10.77 17.31
N HIS A 397 -36.21 10.75 16.75
CA HIS A 397 -36.67 11.79 15.82
C HIS A 397 -37.01 13.09 16.54
N ARG A 398 -37.62 12.97 17.71
CA ARG A 398 -37.88 14.09 18.62
C ARG A 398 -36.57 14.69 19.09
N PHE A 399 -35.63 13.87 19.56
CA PHE A 399 -34.30 14.35 19.97
C PHE A 399 -33.60 15.11 18.84
N ALA A 400 -33.53 14.54 17.63
CA ALA A 400 -32.87 15.21 16.50
C ALA A 400 -33.52 16.55 16.16
N ARG A 401 -34.85 16.64 16.26
CA ARG A 401 -35.60 17.89 16.05
C ARG A 401 -35.31 18.91 17.14
N ASP A 402 -35.33 18.49 18.39
CA ASP A 402 -35.09 19.35 19.56
C ASP A 402 -33.63 19.83 19.60
N TYR A 403 -32.69 19.02 19.12
CA TYR A 403 -31.29 19.41 18.87
C TYR A 403 -31.13 20.38 17.70
N GLY A 404 -32.14 20.53 16.85
CA GLY A 404 -32.16 21.46 15.72
C GLY A 404 -31.66 20.88 14.39
N ILE A 405 -31.54 19.56 14.25
CA ILE A 405 -31.11 18.91 13.00
C ILE A 405 -32.14 19.15 11.89
N LYS A 406 -31.71 19.79 10.81
CA LYS A 406 -32.52 20.06 9.61
C LYS A 406 -32.15 19.12 8.46
N GLY A 407 -33.04 18.19 8.12
CA GLY A 407 -32.82 17.22 7.05
C GLY A 407 -31.82 16.12 7.42
N LYS A 408 -30.99 15.71 6.46
CA LYS A 408 -29.96 14.68 6.71
C LYS A 408 -28.86 15.25 7.61
N ARG A 409 -28.57 14.60 8.74
CA ARG A 409 -27.53 14.98 9.73
C ARG A 409 -26.20 15.38 9.10
N ALA A 410 -25.67 14.54 8.20
CA ALA A 410 -24.40 14.81 7.52
C ALA A 410 -24.40 16.10 6.67
N VAL A 411 -25.55 16.45 6.09
CA VAL A 411 -25.73 17.69 5.31
C VAL A 411 -25.91 18.87 6.26
N HIS A 412 -26.66 18.69 7.35
CA HIS A 412 -26.86 19.70 8.39
C HIS A 412 -25.53 20.21 8.95
N PHE A 413 -24.66 19.32 9.46
CA PHE A 413 -23.36 19.74 10.01
C PHE A 413 -22.42 20.31 8.96
N THR A 414 -22.48 19.83 7.71
CA THR A 414 -21.72 20.46 6.62
C THR A 414 -22.16 21.91 6.41
N ASN A 415 -23.47 22.16 6.41
CA ASN A 415 -24.02 23.51 6.26
C ASN A 415 -23.71 24.39 7.47
N GLU A 416 -23.75 23.85 8.69
CA GLU A 416 -23.40 24.58 9.91
C GLU A 416 -21.94 25.04 9.88
N VAL A 417 -21.00 24.14 9.56
CA VAL A 417 -19.57 24.50 9.45
C VAL A 417 -19.34 25.55 8.38
N LEU A 418 -19.91 25.37 7.18
CA LEU A 418 -19.75 26.34 6.09
C LEU A 418 -20.41 27.69 6.40
N HIS A 419 -21.55 27.67 7.10
CA HIS A 419 -22.19 28.90 7.58
C HIS A 419 -21.33 29.62 8.61
N TYR A 420 -20.68 28.88 9.51
CA TYR A 420 -19.76 29.45 10.50
C TYR A 420 -18.59 30.18 9.84
N PHE A 421 -18.04 29.64 8.75
CA PHE A 421 -17.03 30.34 7.93
C PHE A 421 -17.55 31.63 7.29
N ASP A 422 -18.83 31.67 6.91
CA ASP A 422 -19.45 32.87 6.34
C ASP A 422 -19.74 33.94 7.41
N THR A 423 -20.11 33.55 8.64
CA THR A 423 -20.47 34.48 9.72
C THR A 423 -19.29 34.90 10.60
N ASN A 424 -18.29 34.04 10.77
CA ASN A 424 -17.13 34.26 11.64
C ASN A 424 -15.78 34.11 10.89
N PRO A 425 -15.60 34.80 9.74
CA PRO A 425 -14.47 34.53 8.86
C PRO A 425 -13.11 34.73 9.54
N GLU A 426 -12.90 35.82 10.28
CA GLU A 426 -11.58 36.09 10.89
C GLU A 426 -11.16 34.99 11.87
N GLU A 427 -12.09 34.53 12.72
CA GLU A 427 -11.83 33.43 13.64
C GLU A 427 -11.48 32.14 12.90
N CYS A 428 -12.28 31.76 11.91
CA CYS A 428 -12.04 30.55 11.13
C CYS A 428 -10.72 30.60 10.37
N PHE A 429 -10.41 31.72 9.71
CA PHE A 429 -9.16 31.85 8.94
C PHE A 429 -7.93 31.96 9.84
N ASN A 430 -8.04 32.58 11.03
CA ASN A 430 -6.94 32.59 12.00
C ASN A 430 -6.67 31.18 12.55
N ALA A 431 -7.71 30.41 12.89
CA ALA A 431 -7.56 29.04 13.36
C ALA A 431 -6.94 28.13 12.27
N LEU A 432 -7.41 28.29 11.03
CA LEU A 432 -6.92 27.56 9.86
C LEU A 432 -5.46 27.90 9.54
N GLU A 433 -5.10 29.18 9.55
CA GLU A 433 -3.72 29.65 9.30
C GLU A 433 -2.77 29.17 10.40
N LYS A 434 -3.21 29.23 11.66
CA LYS A 434 -2.44 28.71 12.79
C LYS A 434 -2.17 27.22 12.62
N LEU A 435 -3.19 26.41 12.35
CA LEU A 435 -3.02 24.97 12.12
C LEU A 435 -2.04 24.69 10.98
N TYR A 436 -2.19 25.38 9.85
CA TYR A 436 -1.30 25.18 8.71
C TYR A 436 0.14 25.56 9.05
N THR A 437 0.37 26.67 9.74
CA THR A 437 1.70 27.15 10.14
C THR A 437 2.37 26.21 11.15
N ASP A 438 1.60 25.67 12.10
CA ASP A 438 2.07 24.69 13.07
C ASP A 438 2.52 23.39 12.35
N LEU A 439 1.72 22.90 11.40
CA LEU A 439 2.05 21.73 10.58
C LEU A 439 3.26 22.00 9.67
N GLU A 440 3.31 23.18 9.05
CA GLU A 440 4.43 23.61 8.20
C GLU A 440 5.74 23.60 9.00
N SER A 441 5.74 24.17 10.21
CA SER A 441 6.91 24.18 11.09
C SER A 441 7.41 22.77 11.44
N ALA A 442 6.49 21.81 11.60
CA ALA A 442 6.84 20.41 11.89
C ALA A 442 7.31 19.62 10.66
N VAL A 443 6.71 19.88 9.49
CA VAL A 443 6.88 19.06 8.28
C VAL A 443 8.06 19.49 7.42
N LEU A 444 8.31 20.81 7.28
CA LEU A 444 9.31 21.31 6.32
C LEU A 444 10.73 20.81 6.58
N PRO A 445 11.25 20.81 7.83
CA PRO A 445 12.58 20.27 8.10
C PRO A 445 12.70 18.79 7.74
N LEU A 446 11.64 18.01 7.93
CA LEU A 446 11.62 16.58 7.59
C LEU A 446 11.56 16.38 6.08
N ASN A 447 10.70 17.13 5.38
CA ASN A 447 10.60 17.07 3.92
C ASN A 447 11.91 17.46 3.23
N ALA A 448 12.63 18.46 3.75
CA ALA A 448 13.92 18.88 3.19
C ALA A 448 15.01 17.79 3.27
N ASN A 449 14.92 16.90 4.25
CA ASN A 449 15.87 15.80 4.47
C ASN A 449 15.37 14.45 3.92
N ALA A 450 14.12 14.36 3.48
CA ALA A 450 13.52 13.13 2.98
C ALA A 450 14.09 12.73 1.61
N THR A 451 14.23 11.42 1.37
CA THR A 451 14.65 10.88 0.07
C THR A 451 13.75 9.69 -0.31
N PRO A 452 12.86 9.83 -1.31
CA PRO A 452 12.51 11.07 -2.02
C PRO A 452 11.68 12.02 -1.15
N ASN A 453 11.81 13.32 -1.39
CA ASN A 453 10.97 14.35 -0.77
C ASN A 453 9.68 14.62 -1.57
N PHE A 454 8.70 15.27 -0.95
CA PHE A 454 7.54 15.76 -1.68
C PHE A 454 7.95 16.88 -2.64
N ALA A 455 7.27 16.97 -3.78
CA ALA A 455 7.59 17.94 -4.83
C ALA A 455 7.37 19.42 -4.46
N SER A 456 6.79 19.71 -3.29
CA SER A 456 6.62 21.05 -2.73
C SER A 456 6.27 20.95 -1.24
N ASP A 457 6.55 22.00 -0.49
CA ASP A 457 6.21 22.10 0.94
C ASP A 457 4.70 22.04 1.17
N ALA A 458 3.91 22.70 0.32
CA ALA A 458 2.45 22.62 0.38
C ALA A 458 1.93 21.19 0.17
N SER A 459 2.59 20.40 -0.69
CA SER A 459 2.29 18.99 -0.86
C SER A 459 2.62 18.19 0.40
N ALA A 460 3.79 18.42 1.00
CA ALA A 460 4.21 17.73 2.22
C ALA A 460 3.21 17.98 3.37
N VAL A 461 2.88 19.24 3.64
CA VAL A 461 1.94 19.64 4.70
C VAL A 461 0.55 19.05 4.45
N CYS A 462 0.04 19.19 3.22
CA CYS A 462 -1.27 18.67 2.86
C CYS A 462 -1.34 17.14 3.02
N HIS A 463 -0.36 16.40 2.51
CA HIS A 463 -0.39 14.95 2.56
C HIS A 463 -0.17 14.40 3.97
N TYR A 464 0.71 15.01 4.78
CA TYR A 464 0.80 14.67 6.20
C TYR A 464 -0.54 14.87 6.91
N PHE A 465 -1.15 16.06 6.81
CA PHE A 465 -2.42 16.34 7.47
C PHE A 465 -3.56 15.42 7.01
N LYS A 466 -3.57 15.05 5.72
CA LYS A 466 -4.59 14.18 5.14
C LYS A 466 -4.45 12.73 5.61
N HIS A 467 -3.23 12.28 5.90
CA HIS A 467 -2.89 10.87 6.10
C HIS A 467 -2.17 10.57 7.41
N SER A 468 -2.14 11.51 8.36
CA SER A 468 -1.63 11.30 9.72
C SER A 468 -2.50 10.34 10.52
N ASP A 469 -3.80 10.27 10.20
CA ASP A 469 -4.71 9.24 10.70
C ASP A 469 -4.33 7.90 10.06
N PHE A 470 -3.52 7.11 10.75
CA PHE A 470 -2.95 5.86 10.25
C PHE A 470 -3.60 4.67 10.95
N GLY A 471 -4.76 4.27 10.42
CA GLY A 471 -5.65 3.32 11.08
C GLY A 471 -6.22 3.92 12.36
N SER A 472 -5.97 3.29 13.50
CA SER A 472 -6.36 3.81 14.81
C SER A 472 -5.35 4.77 15.44
N THR A 473 -4.18 4.95 14.83
CA THR A 473 -3.07 5.72 15.40
C THR A 473 -2.93 7.05 14.69
N LEU A 474 -2.77 8.14 15.45
CA LEU A 474 -2.40 9.43 14.89
C LEU A 474 -0.88 9.55 14.89
N LEU A 475 -0.27 9.65 13.71
CA LEU A 475 1.17 9.76 13.56
C LEU A 475 1.66 11.19 13.78
N THR A 476 2.80 11.31 14.44
CA THR A 476 3.64 12.52 14.40
C THR A 476 4.23 12.70 12.99
N ALA A 477 4.72 13.91 12.69
CA ALA A 477 5.38 14.17 11.42
C ALA A 477 6.63 13.28 11.23
N GLU A 478 7.43 13.10 12.29
CA GLU A 478 8.60 12.23 12.26
C GLU A 478 8.24 10.78 11.92
N GLU A 479 7.24 10.21 12.60
CA GLU A 479 6.78 8.84 12.31
C GLU A 479 6.27 8.70 10.87
N TYR A 480 5.50 9.67 10.38
CA TYR A 480 5.00 9.67 9.01
C TYR A 480 6.14 9.68 7.97
N PHE A 481 7.16 10.52 8.16
CA PHE A 481 8.32 10.57 7.26
C PHE A 481 9.26 9.38 7.42
N ASN A 482 9.36 8.78 8.61
CA ASN A 482 10.09 7.52 8.81
C ASN A 482 9.41 6.38 8.04
N ILE A 483 8.08 6.26 8.11
CA ILE A 483 7.32 5.28 7.31
C ILE A 483 7.54 5.53 5.81
N ALA A 484 7.57 6.78 5.38
CA ALA A 484 7.84 7.13 3.98
C ALA A 484 9.24 6.64 3.53
N ALA A 485 10.26 6.87 4.35
CA ALA A 485 11.64 6.46 4.07
C ALA A 485 11.77 4.92 4.05
N GLU A 486 11.18 4.23 5.03
CA GLU A 486 11.16 2.77 5.09
C GLU A 486 10.43 2.17 3.87
N LEU A 487 9.31 2.74 3.44
CA LEU A 487 8.55 2.26 2.29
C LEU A 487 9.40 2.19 1.02
N VAL A 488 10.25 3.19 0.78
CA VAL A 488 11.05 3.29 -0.45
C VAL A 488 12.39 2.55 -0.32
N SER A 489 12.96 2.45 0.87
CA SER A 489 14.28 1.81 1.08
C SER A 489 14.21 0.31 1.36
N GLU A 490 13.12 -0.19 1.92
CA GLU A 490 13.01 -1.60 2.31
C GLU A 490 13.01 -2.54 1.08
N PRO A 491 13.94 -3.51 1.01
CA PRO A 491 14.08 -4.39 -0.15
C PRO A 491 12.84 -5.21 -0.47
N LEU A 492 12.02 -5.54 0.54
CA LEU A 492 10.75 -6.23 0.33
C LEU A 492 9.75 -5.33 -0.40
N ASN A 493 9.60 -4.09 0.06
CA ASN A 493 8.68 -3.12 -0.53
C ASN A 493 9.09 -2.77 -1.96
N GLN A 494 10.39 -2.65 -2.23
CA GLN A 494 10.92 -2.46 -3.59
C GLN A 494 10.56 -3.61 -4.54
N ARG A 495 10.60 -4.86 -4.07
CA ARG A 495 10.21 -6.03 -4.88
C ARG A 495 8.71 -6.12 -5.13
N LEU A 496 7.92 -5.62 -4.19
CA LEU A 496 6.46 -5.54 -4.29
C LEU A 496 5.97 -4.26 -4.96
N ALA A 497 6.89 -3.37 -5.36
CA ALA A 497 6.54 -2.10 -5.93
C ALA A 497 5.79 -2.28 -7.26
N GLN A 498 4.66 -1.61 -7.37
CA GLN A 498 3.87 -1.59 -8.60
C GLN A 498 4.29 -0.38 -9.44
N LEU A 499 4.58 -0.61 -10.71
CA LEU A 499 4.99 0.44 -11.64
C LEU A 499 3.86 0.74 -12.61
N ASN A 500 3.58 2.03 -12.82
CA ASN A 500 2.66 2.50 -13.84
C ASN A 500 3.23 3.75 -14.50
N GLN A 501 3.22 3.82 -15.83
CA GLN A 501 3.74 4.97 -16.54
C GLN A 501 2.63 5.98 -16.87
N GLN A 502 2.90 7.25 -16.58
CA GLN A 502 2.06 8.38 -16.98
C GLN A 502 2.91 9.40 -17.75
N GLY A 503 2.92 9.26 -19.08
CA GLY A 503 3.70 10.14 -19.95
C GLY A 503 5.20 9.99 -19.72
N ASP A 504 5.85 11.07 -19.33
CA ASP A 504 7.28 11.18 -19.04
C ASP A 504 7.65 10.77 -17.60
N LYS A 505 6.69 10.23 -16.83
CA LYS A 505 6.89 9.83 -15.44
C LYS A 505 6.48 8.39 -15.19
N THR A 506 7.23 7.72 -14.34
CA THR A 506 6.88 6.44 -13.74
C THR A 506 6.30 6.69 -12.36
N MET A 507 5.10 6.20 -12.11
CA MET A 507 4.48 6.13 -10.80
C MET A 507 4.83 4.78 -10.18
N ILE A 508 5.53 4.81 -9.05
CA ILE A 508 5.96 3.65 -8.28
C ILE A 508 5.12 3.60 -7.01
N THR A 509 4.32 2.55 -6.81
CA THR A 509 3.54 2.34 -5.60
C THR A 509 4.19 1.27 -4.74
N PHE A 510 4.71 1.67 -3.60
CA PHE A 510 5.25 0.79 -2.57
C PHE A 510 4.14 0.39 -1.61
N THR A 511 4.11 -0.87 -1.20
CA THR A 511 3.19 -1.38 -0.18
C THR A 511 3.99 -2.13 0.87
N ASN A 512 3.86 -1.75 2.13
CA ASN A 512 4.35 -2.50 3.26
C ASN A 512 3.25 -3.44 3.75
N PRO A 513 3.38 -4.76 3.54
CA PRO A 513 2.35 -5.72 3.91
C PRO A 513 2.21 -5.92 5.43
N ILE A 514 3.18 -5.48 6.24
CA ILE A 514 3.20 -5.73 7.68
C ILE A 514 2.29 -4.74 8.41
N ASN A 515 2.29 -3.48 7.99
CA ASN A 515 1.56 -2.40 8.67
C ASN A 515 0.53 -1.72 7.76
N GLY A 516 0.32 -2.23 6.54
CA GLY A 516 -0.63 -1.68 5.58
C GLY A 516 -0.24 -0.32 5.00
N ALA A 517 1.00 0.13 5.21
CA ALA A 517 1.46 1.40 4.65
C ALA A 517 1.58 1.33 3.13
N LYS A 518 1.11 2.37 2.44
CA LYS A 518 1.30 2.56 1.00
C LYS A 518 1.95 3.90 0.73
N GLY A 519 2.94 3.90 -0.16
CA GLY A 519 3.63 5.08 -0.63
C GLY A 519 3.60 5.16 -2.14
N VAL A 520 3.40 6.34 -2.69
CA VAL A 520 3.47 6.57 -4.15
C VAL A 520 4.60 7.55 -4.43
N VAL A 521 5.52 7.17 -5.30
CA VAL A 521 6.65 7.98 -5.77
C VAL A 521 6.50 8.19 -7.27
N PHE A 522 6.76 9.41 -7.74
CA PHE A 522 6.94 9.68 -9.17
C PHE A 522 8.42 9.77 -9.48
N GLU A 523 8.86 9.04 -10.49
CA GLU A 523 10.20 9.12 -11.08
C GLU A 523 10.09 9.71 -12.48
N THR A 524 10.89 10.73 -12.78
CA THR A 524 10.93 11.33 -14.12
C THR A 524 11.83 10.50 -15.03
N LEU A 525 11.34 10.11 -16.21
CA LEU A 525 12.07 9.20 -17.10
C LEU A 525 13.33 9.82 -17.71
N ALA A 526 13.36 11.15 -17.84
CA ALA A 526 14.46 11.85 -18.51
C ALA A 526 15.75 11.88 -17.66
N ASP A 527 15.62 12.01 -16.34
CA ASP A 527 16.74 12.25 -15.42
C ASP A 527 16.72 11.33 -14.18
N GLY A 528 15.70 10.48 -14.03
CA GLY A 528 15.52 9.62 -12.86
C GLY A 528 15.13 10.36 -11.60
N ALA A 529 14.76 11.65 -11.68
CA ALA A 529 14.43 12.44 -10.49
C ALA A 529 13.16 11.90 -9.83
N GLN A 530 13.27 11.53 -8.55
CA GLN A 530 12.18 10.99 -7.76
C GLN A 530 11.53 12.04 -6.87
N SER A 531 10.21 11.96 -6.69
CA SER A 531 9.45 12.76 -5.74
C SER A 531 8.35 11.94 -5.10
N LEU A 532 8.21 12.07 -3.78
CA LEU A 532 7.12 11.46 -3.04
C LEU A 532 5.81 12.18 -3.39
N ALA A 533 4.80 11.40 -3.76
CA ALA A 533 3.48 11.90 -4.11
C ALA A 533 2.51 11.81 -2.92
N THR A 534 2.51 10.69 -2.20
CA THR A 534 1.67 10.48 -1.01
C THR A 534 2.16 9.30 -0.20
N VAL A 535 1.86 9.29 1.10
CA VAL A 535 1.90 8.11 1.96
C VAL A 535 0.55 8.01 2.66
N PHE A 536 -0.01 6.80 2.77
CA PHE A 536 -1.30 6.56 3.41
C PHE A 536 -1.42 5.12 3.91
N TYR A 537 -2.39 4.89 4.78
CA TYR A 537 -2.72 3.56 5.30
C TYR A 537 -3.83 2.91 4.45
N ASP A 538 -3.66 1.62 4.14
CA ASP A 538 -4.66 0.81 3.46
C ASP A 538 -5.06 -0.40 4.31
N GLU A 539 -6.21 -0.29 4.98
CA GLU A 539 -6.81 -1.35 5.82
C GLU A 539 -7.00 -2.67 5.08
N LYS A 540 -7.17 -2.63 3.76
CA LYS A 540 -7.38 -3.85 2.97
C LYS A 540 -6.12 -4.69 2.87
N VAL A 541 -4.94 -4.10 3.09
CA VAL A 541 -3.68 -4.84 3.06
C VAL A 541 -3.56 -5.78 4.25
N LEU A 542 -4.01 -5.36 5.44
CA LEU A 542 -3.95 -6.19 6.65
C LEU A 542 -5.07 -7.23 6.73
N ASN A 543 -6.20 -6.96 6.08
CA ASN A 543 -7.40 -7.81 6.13
C ASN A 543 -7.51 -8.79 4.95
N GLN A 544 -6.41 -9.02 4.20
CA GLN A 544 -6.44 -10.07 3.18
C GLN A 544 -6.44 -11.43 3.91
N PRO A 545 -7.42 -12.31 3.64
CA PRO A 545 -7.47 -13.62 4.27
C PRO A 545 -6.22 -14.43 3.91
N ASP A 546 -5.56 -14.98 4.93
CA ASP A 546 -4.34 -15.78 4.83
C ASP A 546 -4.48 -17.04 3.96
#